data_AF-A0A9E0J8K8-F1
#
_entry.id   AF-A0A9E0J8K8-F1
#
_cell.length_a   1.000
_cell.length_b   1.000
_cell.length_c   1.000
_cell.angle_alpha   90.00
_cell.angle_beta   90.00
_cell.angle_gamma   90.00
#
_symmetry.space_group_name_H-M   'P 1'
#
loop_
_entity.id
_entity.type
_entity.pdbx_description
1 polymer ?
#
loop_
_entity_poly.entity_id
_entity_poly.type
_entity_poly.pdbx_seq_one_letter_code
_entity_poly.pdbx_strand_id
1 'polypeptide(L)'
;AMTPVWRLAAFALGAGTALLGEKAAHACTEAVEDVIEQHYAGQVAELADREPELAAELSKFRDEELAHRDHAVEEGARDALGYPILAAVIRAGCKAAIKISEKL
;
A
#
# COMPACT_ATOMS: atom_id res chain seq x y z
N ALA A 1 -7.12 12.41 -13.63
CA ALA A 1 -6.12 12.70 -14.69
C ALA A 1 -4.74 12.07 -14.46
N MET A 2 -4.36 11.70 -13.23
CA MET A 2 -3.00 11.22 -12.91
C MET A 2 -2.72 9.72 -13.14
N THR A 3 -3.73 8.94 -13.54
CA THR A 3 -3.62 7.48 -13.72
C THR A 3 -2.40 7.03 -14.54
N PRO A 4 -2.01 7.67 -15.67
CA PRO A 4 -0.81 7.26 -16.41
C PRO A 4 0.48 7.39 -15.60
N VAL A 5 0.60 8.45 -14.80
CA VAL A 5 1.78 8.71 -13.95
C VAL A 5 1.85 7.69 -12.81
N TRP A 6 0.72 7.43 -12.15
CA TRP A 6 0.65 6.45 -11.06
C TRP A 6 0.91 5.02 -11.53
N ARG A 7 0.44 4.65 -12.72
CA ARG A 7 0.74 3.34 -13.33
C ARG A 7 2.24 3.17 -13.58
N LEU A 8 2.89 4.19 -14.14
CA LEU A 8 4.34 4.16 -14.36
C LEU A 8 5.12 4.07 -13.04
N ALA A 9 4.72 4.87 -12.04
CA ALA A 9 5.36 4.86 -10.73
C ALA A 9 5.21 3.51 -10.01
N ALA A 10 4.01 2.93 -10.00
CA ALA A 10 3.74 1.61 -9.42
C ALA A 10 4.54 0.50 -10.12
N PHE A 11 4.59 0.52 -11.46
CA PHE A 11 5.39 -0.43 -12.23
C PHE A 11 6.89 -0.30 -11.90
N ALA A 12 7.43 0.92 -11.89
CA ALA A 12 8.82 1.17 -11.58
C ALA A 12 9.18 0.74 -10.15
N LEU A 13 8.30 0.98 -9.19
CA LEU A 13 8.48 0.56 -7.80
C LEU A 13 8.52 -0.98 -7.68
N GLY A 14 7.54 -1.67 -8.28
CA GLY A 14 7.47 -3.13 -8.26
C GLY A 14 8.64 -3.79 -8.99
N ALA A 15 8.96 -3.34 -10.20
CA ALA A 15 10.10 -3.85 -10.97
C ALA A 15 11.44 -3.56 -10.27
N GLY A 16 11.61 -2.34 -9.72
CA GLY A 16 12.83 -1.95 -9.03
C GLY A 16 13.09 -2.78 -7.77
N THR A 17 12.05 -3.01 -6.96
CA THR A 17 12.17 -3.81 -5.74
C THR A 17 12.37 -5.29 -6.04
N ALA A 18 11.71 -5.83 -7.07
CA ALA A 18 11.97 -7.19 -7.55
C ALA A 18 13.43 -7.39 -8.03
N LEU A 19 14.01 -6.40 -8.72
CA LEU A 19 15.42 -6.44 -9.13
C LEU A 19 16.40 -6.38 -7.94
N LEU A 20 16.01 -5.77 -6.83
CA LEU A 20 16.80 -5.75 -5.59
C LEU A 20 16.70 -7.08 -4.81
N GLY A 21 15.73 -7.94 -5.16
CA GLY A 21 15.55 -9.27 -4.61
C GLY A 21 14.18 -9.48 -3.97
N GLU A 22 13.85 -10.75 -3.74
CA GLU A 22 12.56 -11.20 -3.21
C GLU A 22 12.17 -10.50 -1.89
N LYS A 23 13.09 -10.46 -0.92
CA LYS A 23 12.84 -9.77 0.36
C LYS A 23 12.56 -8.27 0.18
N ALA A 24 13.18 -7.61 -0.80
CA ALA A 24 12.92 -6.21 -1.09
C ALA A 24 11.55 -6.01 -1.77
N ALA A 25 11.11 -6.95 -2.60
CA ALA A 25 9.76 -6.97 -3.13
C ALA A 25 8.72 -7.15 -2.01
N HIS A 26 8.93 -8.09 -1.08
CA HIS A 26 8.07 -8.23 0.10
C HIS A 26 8.11 -6.99 1.02
N ALA A 27 9.27 -6.36 1.20
CA ALA A 27 9.36 -5.08 1.92
C ALA A 27 8.56 -3.98 1.25
N CYS A 28 8.51 -3.97 -0.09
CA CYS A 28 7.64 -3.07 -0.84
C CYS A 28 6.17 -3.36 -0.58
N THR A 29 5.74 -4.61 -0.71
CA THR A 29 4.36 -5.03 -0.42
C THR A 29 3.96 -4.66 1.00
N GLU A 30 4.74 -5.04 2.01
CA GLU A 30 4.46 -4.69 3.42
C GLU A 30 4.29 -3.18 3.60
N ALA A 31 5.19 -2.38 3.03
CA ALA A 31 5.15 -0.93 3.18
C ALA A 31 3.99 -0.26 2.44
N VAL A 32 3.59 -0.78 1.27
CA VAL A 32 2.43 -0.30 0.51
C VAL A 32 1.15 -0.65 1.26
N GLU A 33 0.97 -1.92 1.62
CA GLU A 33 -0.27 -2.39 2.24
C GLU A 33 -0.51 -1.79 3.62
N ASP A 34 0.55 -1.50 4.39
CA ASP A 34 0.41 -0.79 5.67
C ASP A 34 -0.12 0.66 5.50
N VAL A 35 0.01 1.26 4.30
CA VAL A 35 -0.60 2.56 3.98
C VAL A 35 -2.00 2.39 3.40
N ILE A 36 -2.22 1.41 2.53
CA ILE A 36 -3.52 1.16 1.90
C ILE A 36 -4.55 0.74 2.96
N GLU A 37 -4.17 -0.13 3.91
CA GLU A 37 -5.01 -0.53 5.04
C GLU A 37 -5.51 0.67 5.84
N GLN A 38 -4.60 1.59 6.21
CA GLN A 38 -4.94 2.82 6.93
C GLN A 38 -5.88 3.72 6.12
N HIS A 39 -5.67 3.79 4.80
CA HIS A 39 -6.52 4.58 3.91
C HIS A 39 -7.93 3.99 3.83
N TYR A 40 -8.06 2.67 3.63
CA TYR A 40 -9.36 2.01 3.65
C TYR A 40 -10.06 2.15 5.00
N ALA A 41 -9.33 2.02 6.12
CA ALA A 41 -9.92 2.24 7.45
C ALA A 41 -10.51 3.66 7.59
N GLY A 42 -9.83 4.67 7.04
CA GLY A 42 -10.35 6.04 6.96
C GLY A 42 -11.62 6.16 6.11
N GLN A 43 -11.62 5.56 4.92
CA GLN A 43 -12.78 5.58 4.02
C GLN A 43 -13.99 4.86 4.63
N VAL A 44 -13.78 3.71 5.27
CA VAL A 44 -14.82 2.97 5.99
C VAL A 44 -15.44 3.84 7.09
N ALA A 45 -14.61 4.53 7.88
CA ALA A 45 -15.10 5.41 8.94
C ALA A 45 -15.90 6.61 8.38
N GLU A 46 -15.52 7.15 7.23
CA GLU A 46 -16.26 8.25 6.59
C GLU A 46 -17.60 7.80 5.97
N LEU A 47 -17.65 6.57 5.43
CA LEU A 47 -18.77 6.08 4.64
C LEU A 47 -19.78 5.26 5.44
N ALA A 48 -19.44 4.77 6.63
CA ALA A 48 -20.24 3.81 7.40
C ALA A 48 -21.73 4.18 7.52
N ASP A 49 -22.05 5.46 7.76
CA ASP A 49 -23.43 5.91 7.95
C ASP A 49 -24.13 6.30 6.63
N ARG A 50 -23.36 6.67 5.59
CA ARG A 50 -23.89 7.25 4.34
C ARG A 50 -24.05 6.19 3.25
N GLU A 51 -23.10 5.28 3.16
CA GLU A 51 -22.97 4.27 2.11
C GLU A 51 -22.50 2.94 2.74
N PRO A 52 -23.35 2.30 3.59
CA PRO A 52 -22.94 1.14 4.39
C PRO A 52 -22.52 -0.07 3.55
N GLU A 53 -23.10 -0.25 2.35
CA GLU A 53 -22.70 -1.34 1.44
C GLU A 53 -21.28 -1.13 0.90
N LEU A 54 -20.94 0.10 0.49
CA LEU A 54 -19.59 0.45 0.04
C LEU A 54 -18.59 0.36 1.21
N ALA A 55 -18.96 0.83 2.40
CA ALA A 55 -18.12 0.70 3.59
C ALA A 55 -17.83 -0.77 3.94
N ALA A 56 -18.80 -1.68 3.75
CA ALA A 56 -18.60 -3.12 3.93
C ALA A 56 -17.64 -3.71 2.88
N GLU A 57 -17.77 -3.30 1.61
CA GLU A 57 -16.85 -3.73 0.54
C GLU A 57 -15.42 -3.25 0.80
N LEU A 58 -15.23 -1.98 1.17
CA LEU A 58 -13.93 -1.43 1.53
C LEU A 58 -13.34 -2.09 2.77
N SER A 59 -14.17 -2.48 3.74
CA SER A 59 -13.71 -3.25 4.91
C SER A 59 -13.15 -4.61 4.49
N LYS A 60 -13.79 -5.29 3.54
CA LYS A 60 -13.28 -6.55 2.99
C LYS A 60 -11.93 -6.34 2.29
N PHE A 61 -11.80 -5.32 1.43
CA PHE A 61 -10.51 -5.03 0.78
C PHE A 61 -9.42 -4.70 1.79
N ARG A 62 -9.72 -3.91 2.82
CA ARG A 62 -8.79 -3.66 3.92
C ARG A 62 -8.29 -4.95 4.56
N ASP A 63 -9.18 -5.89 4.83
CA ASP A 63 -8.83 -7.17 5.45
C ASP A 63 -7.97 -8.05 4.51
N GLU A 64 -8.19 -7.96 3.18
CA GLU A 64 -7.32 -8.58 2.17
C GLU A 64 -5.91 -7.97 2.18
N GLU A 65 -5.78 -6.63 2.29
CA GLU A 65 -4.46 -5.99 2.36
C GLU A 65 -3.72 -6.30 3.66
N LEU A 66 -4.42 -6.49 4.78
CA LEU A 66 -3.83 -7.00 6.01
C LEU A 66 -3.22 -8.40 5.80
N ALA A 67 -3.93 -9.29 5.10
CA ALA A 67 -3.41 -10.62 4.77
C ALA A 67 -2.20 -10.56 3.83
N HIS A 68 -2.22 -9.68 2.83
CA HIS A 68 -1.06 -9.45 1.95
C HIS A 68 0.16 -8.93 2.72
N ARG A 69 -0.04 -7.96 3.62
CA ARG A 69 1.01 -7.41 4.47
C ARG A 69 1.62 -8.48 5.36
N ASP A 70 0.77 -9.25 6.04
CA ASP A 70 1.22 -10.27 6.98
C ASP A 70 1.97 -11.39 6.24
N HIS A 71 1.48 -11.82 5.06
CA HIS A 71 2.21 -12.74 4.20
C HIS A 71 3.58 -12.20 3.77
N ALA A 72 3.68 -10.91 3.39
CA ALA A 72 4.96 -10.31 3.05
C ALA A 72 5.93 -10.29 4.24
N VAL A 73 5.44 -10.07 5.46
CA VAL A 73 6.25 -10.17 6.68
C VAL A 73 6.75 -11.60 6.89
N GLU A 74 5.90 -12.61 6.70
CA GLU A 74 6.24 -14.03 6.82
C GLU A 74 7.32 -14.44 5.79
N GLU A 75 7.25 -13.93 4.57
CA GLU A 75 8.25 -14.14 3.50
C GLU A 75 9.53 -13.29 3.67
N GLY A 76 9.69 -12.62 4.81
CA GLY A 76 10.94 -11.95 5.19
C GLY A 76 11.09 -10.52 4.69
N ALA A 77 9.99 -9.78 4.51
CA ALA A 77 10.02 -8.33 4.22
C ALA A 77 10.99 -7.57 5.13
N ARG A 78 10.96 -7.86 6.44
CA ARG A 78 11.76 -7.16 7.46
C ARG A 78 13.24 -7.53 7.45
N ASP A 79 13.61 -8.57 6.72
CA ASP A 79 14.99 -8.98 6.51
C ASP A 79 15.64 -8.33 5.29
N ALA A 80 14.89 -7.52 4.52
CA ALA A 80 15.43 -6.82 3.36
C ALA A 80 16.58 -5.89 3.75
N LEU A 81 17.61 -5.81 2.90
CA LEU A 81 18.73 -4.90 3.12
C LEU A 81 18.23 -3.45 3.16
N GLY A 82 18.45 -2.77 4.29
CA GLY A 82 18.00 -1.39 4.47
C GLY A 82 16.48 -1.24 4.65
N TYR A 83 15.77 -2.30 5.07
CA TYR A 83 14.32 -2.31 5.27
C TYR A 83 13.75 -1.03 5.90
N PRO A 84 14.28 -0.49 7.02
CA PRO A 84 13.69 0.69 7.65
C PRO A 84 13.65 1.91 6.72
N ILE A 85 14.69 2.11 5.91
CA ILE A 85 14.79 3.22 4.97
C ILE A 85 13.87 2.96 3.78
N LEU A 86 13.92 1.74 3.21
CA LEU A 86 13.09 1.36 2.08
C LEU A 86 11.60 1.52 2.41
N ALA A 87 11.16 0.96 3.53
CA ALA A 87 9.78 1.05 3.99
C ALA A 87 9.37 2.51 4.25
N ALA A 88 10.22 3.31 4.90
CA ALA A 88 9.91 4.72 5.15
C ALA A 88 9.70 5.53 3.86
N VAL A 89 10.56 5.33 2.86
CA VAL A 89 10.46 6.01 1.56
C VAL A 89 9.19 5.59 0.82
N ILE A 90 8.90 4.28 0.78
CA ILE A 90 7.70 3.75 0.10
C ILE A 90 6.43 4.25 0.77
N ARG A 91 6.34 4.17 2.10
CA ARG A 91 5.19 4.66 2.86
C ARG A 91 4.96 6.16 2.62
N ALA A 92 6.02 6.96 2.64
CA ALA A 92 5.94 8.39 2.35
C ALA A 92 5.44 8.67 0.92
N GLY A 93 5.95 7.92 -0.05
CA GLY A 93 5.51 7.99 -1.45
C GLY A 93 4.03 7.65 -1.63
N CYS A 94 3.57 6.54 -1.05
CA CYS A 94 2.17 6.12 -1.10
C CYS A 94 1.25 7.15 -0.46
N LYS A 95 1.59 7.64 0.75
CA LYS A 95 0.81 8.70 1.43
C LYS A 95 0.72 9.97 0.61
N ALA A 96 1.80 10.37 -0.06
CA ALA A 96 1.81 11.53 -0.95
C ALA A 96 0.92 11.31 -2.18
N ALA A 97 1.01 10.14 -2.82
CA ALA A 97 0.20 9.79 -4.00
C ALA A 97 -1.30 9.79 -3.69
N ILE A 98 -1.70 9.22 -2.54
CA ILE A 98 -3.08 9.24 -2.05
C ILE A 98 -3.55 10.69 -1.86
N LYS A 99 -2.80 11.48 -1.08
CA LYS A 99 -3.16 12.87 -0.77
C LYS A 99 -3.27 13.76 -2.01
N ILE A 100 -2.44 13.54 -3.01
CA ILE A 100 -2.52 14.24 -4.30
C ILE A 100 -3.79 13.81 -5.03
N SER A 101 -4.09 12.51 -5.05
CA SER A 101 -5.23 11.95 -5.77
C SER A 101 -6.58 12.33 -5.14
N GLU A 102 -6.66 12.46 -3.82
CA GLU A 102 -7.87 12.95 -3.12
C GLU A 102 -8.20 14.42 -3.45
N LYS A 103 -7.22 15.20 -3.91
CA LYS A 103 -7.36 16.63 -4.17
C LYS A 103 -7.60 16.99 -5.64
N LEU A 104 -7.43 16.03 -6.55
CA LEU A 104 -7.48 16.23 -8.01
C LEU A 104 -8.75 15.62 -8.60
#